data_AF-A0A537HZH9-F1
#
_entry.id   AF-A0A537HZH9-F1
#
_cell.length_a   1.000
_cell.length_b   1.000
_cell.length_c   1.000
_cell.angle_alpha   90.00
_cell.angle_beta   90.00
_cell.angle_gamma   90.00
#
_symmetry.space_group_name_H-M   'P 1'
#
loop_
_entity.id
_entity.type
_entity.pdbx_description
1 polymer ?
#
loop_
_entity_poly.entity_id
_entity_poly.type
_entity_poly.pdbx_seq_one_letter_code
_entity_poly.pdbx_strand_id
1 'polypeptide(L)'
;MLKHFIIVFTVSSLFFSFTKKGNEDYIPWNTERKLSWEDFLAPAPGNTSDAALTTTYVGFSFSKSRDVINYKIECKFQKSRSWGRVKTDYILKHEQGHFDIAEIFARKLNKEIKEYLAKSNSHEGMNPIYSKLMLEKRDMQSLYDSESNHSINKTKQAEWNEKIEDLLDELESYKNY
;
A
#
# COMPACT_ATOMS: atom_id res chain seq x y z
N MET A 1 -63.88 -13.04 -32.62
CA MET A 1 -62.91 -12.15 -31.94
C MET A 1 -61.59 -12.89 -31.79
N LEU A 2 -60.58 -12.55 -32.59
CA LEU A 2 -59.22 -13.03 -32.40
C LEU A 2 -58.27 -11.86 -32.72
N LYS A 3 -57.77 -11.21 -31.67
CA LYS A 3 -56.74 -10.17 -31.78
C LYS A 3 -55.40 -10.87 -32.00
N HIS A 4 -54.82 -10.74 -33.18
CA HIS A 4 -53.42 -11.11 -33.39
C HIS A 4 -52.55 -9.94 -32.94
N PHE A 5 -51.85 -10.12 -31.82
CA PHE A 5 -50.70 -9.32 -31.43
C PHE A 5 -49.47 -10.19 -31.68
N ILE A 6 -48.54 -9.74 -32.52
CA ILE A 6 -47.19 -10.32 -32.55
C ILE A 6 -46.20 -9.19 -32.25
N ILE A 7 -45.47 -9.44 -31.17
CA ILE A 7 -44.52 -8.59 -30.48
C ILE A 7 -43.21 -8.56 -31.28
N VAL A 8 -42.69 -7.37 -31.56
CA VAL A 8 -41.36 -7.19 -32.15
C VAL A 8 -40.33 -7.26 -31.02
N PHE A 9 -39.50 -8.32 -31.01
CA PHE A 9 -38.33 -8.40 -30.13
C PHE A 9 -37.18 -7.59 -30.75
N THR A 10 -36.95 -6.37 -30.25
CA THR A 10 -35.71 -5.65 -30.50
C THR A 10 -34.63 -6.19 -29.56
N VAL A 11 -33.70 -6.97 -30.12
CA VAL A 11 -32.47 -7.36 -29.42
C VAL A 11 -31.57 -6.12 -29.39
N SER A 12 -31.60 -5.39 -28.26
CA SER A 12 -30.62 -4.35 -27.99
C SER A 12 -29.32 -5.02 -27.56
N SER A 13 -28.36 -5.14 -28.47
CA SER A 13 -27.00 -5.56 -28.15
C SER A 13 -26.32 -4.44 -27.36
N LEU A 14 -26.34 -4.55 -26.04
CA LEU A 14 -25.48 -3.79 -25.14
C LEU A 14 -24.03 -4.25 -25.37
N PHE A 15 -23.29 -3.52 -26.20
CA PHE A 15 -21.85 -3.64 -26.28
C PHE A 15 -21.25 -3.08 -24.98
N PHE A 16 -21.07 -3.95 -23.99
CA PHE A 16 -20.16 -3.67 -22.88
C PHE A 16 -18.74 -3.66 -23.42
N SER A 17 -18.22 -2.48 -23.72
CA SER A 17 -16.79 -2.28 -23.92
C SER A 17 -16.09 -2.57 -22.59
N PHE A 18 -15.65 -3.81 -22.39
CA PHE A 18 -14.65 -4.14 -21.38
C PHE A 18 -13.34 -3.46 -21.80
N THR A 19 -13.14 -2.23 -21.35
CA THR A 19 -11.81 -1.63 -21.35
C THR A 19 -10.96 -2.49 -20.42
N LYS A 20 -10.08 -3.31 -20.99
CA LYS A 20 -9.03 -4.01 -20.25
C LYS A 20 -8.12 -2.92 -19.69
N LYS A 21 -8.45 -2.40 -18.51
CA LYS A 21 -7.56 -1.54 -17.72
C LYS A 21 -6.27 -2.33 -17.60
N GLY A 22 -5.18 -1.83 -18.19
CA GLY A 22 -3.87 -2.46 -18.04
C GLY A 22 -3.67 -2.74 -16.56
N ASN A 23 -3.30 -3.97 -16.21
CA ASN A 23 -3.17 -4.37 -14.82
C ASN A 23 -2.05 -3.51 -14.23
N GLU A 24 -2.39 -2.44 -13.51
CA GLU A 24 -1.42 -1.53 -12.92
C GLU A 24 -0.53 -2.37 -11.99
N ASP A 25 0.79 -2.27 -12.17
CA ASP A 25 1.78 -3.02 -11.38
C ASP A 25 1.76 -2.63 -9.89
N TYR A 26 1.13 -1.50 -9.59
CA TYR A 26 1.05 -0.96 -8.25
C TYR A 26 -0.38 -1.00 -7.71
N ILE A 27 -0.49 -1.32 -6.43
CA ILE A 27 -1.71 -1.20 -5.65
C ILE A 27 -1.49 -0.09 -4.63
N PRO A 28 -2.22 1.03 -4.70
CA PRO A 28 -2.19 2.04 -3.65
C PRO A 28 -2.68 1.46 -2.32
N TRP A 29 -2.12 1.92 -1.20
CA TRP A 29 -2.60 1.49 0.10
C TRP A 29 -4.06 1.92 0.30
N ASN A 30 -4.87 1.05 0.87
CA ASN A 30 -6.28 1.29 1.09
C ASN A 30 -6.78 0.50 2.31
N THR A 31 -7.67 1.11 3.09
CA THR A 31 -8.22 0.45 4.28
C THR A 31 -9.15 -0.74 3.95
N GLU A 32 -9.89 -0.65 2.84
CA GLU A 32 -10.88 -1.65 2.40
C GLU A 32 -10.27 -2.75 1.52
N ARG A 33 -9.35 -2.40 0.61
CA ARG A 33 -8.69 -3.35 -0.29
C ARG A 33 -7.39 -3.88 0.31
N LYS A 34 -7.47 -4.99 1.03
CA LYS A 34 -6.29 -5.76 1.49
C LYS A 34 -5.63 -6.55 0.36
N LEU A 35 -4.37 -6.95 0.58
CA LEU A 35 -3.62 -7.80 -0.34
C LEU A 35 -4.25 -9.19 -0.43
N SER A 36 -4.11 -9.78 -1.62
CA SER A 36 -4.51 -11.15 -1.92
C SER A 36 -3.35 -11.88 -2.58
N TRP A 37 -3.32 -13.22 -2.54
CA TRP A 37 -2.22 -13.97 -3.16
C TRP A 37 -2.15 -13.81 -4.69
N GLU A 38 -3.23 -13.36 -5.33
CA GLU A 38 -3.29 -12.98 -6.74
C GLU A 38 -2.52 -11.69 -7.04
N ASP A 39 -2.19 -10.89 -6.03
CA ASP A 39 -1.41 -9.66 -6.19
C ASP A 39 0.10 -9.93 -6.27
N PHE A 40 0.58 -11.10 -5.82
CA PHE A 40 1.99 -11.49 -5.78
C PHE A 40 2.40 -12.18 -7.10
N LEU A 41 2.84 -11.38 -8.07
CA LEU A 41 3.05 -11.83 -9.45
C LEU A 41 4.49 -12.25 -9.77
N ALA A 42 5.45 -11.95 -8.88
CA ALA A 42 6.83 -12.35 -9.09
C ALA A 42 7.03 -13.85 -8.78
N PRO A 43 7.93 -14.55 -9.49
CA PRO A 43 8.34 -15.89 -9.10
C PRO A 43 9.21 -15.84 -7.83
N ALA A 44 9.04 -16.80 -6.93
CA ALA A 44 9.94 -16.98 -5.80
C ALA A 44 11.35 -17.36 -6.29
N PRO A 45 12.43 -16.78 -5.74
CA PRO A 45 13.79 -17.21 -6.02
C PRO A 45 13.98 -18.70 -5.69
N GLY A 46 14.63 -19.47 -6.57
CA GLY A 46 14.74 -20.93 -6.41
C GLY A 46 15.51 -21.41 -5.17
N ASN A 47 16.32 -20.54 -4.56
CA ASN A 47 17.18 -20.84 -3.41
C ASN A 47 16.77 -20.11 -2.12
N THR A 48 15.58 -19.50 -2.07
CA THR A 48 15.09 -18.83 -0.85
C THR A 48 14.52 -19.81 0.18
N SER A 49 14.82 -19.57 1.46
CA SER A 49 14.12 -20.18 2.59
C SER A 49 12.80 -19.46 2.92
N ASP A 50 12.65 -18.21 2.48
CA ASP A 50 11.58 -17.33 2.94
C ASP A 50 10.22 -17.80 2.41
N ALA A 51 9.18 -17.48 3.17
CA ALA A 51 7.82 -17.89 2.84
C ALA A 51 7.20 -17.03 1.74
N ALA A 52 7.47 -15.73 1.79
CA ALA A 52 6.98 -14.72 0.86
C ALA A 52 7.88 -13.47 0.96
N LEU A 53 7.65 -12.51 0.07
CA LEU A 53 8.27 -11.18 0.08
C LEU A 53 7.27 -10.15 -0.42
N THR A 54 7.16 -9.05 0.33
CA THR A 54 6.39 -7.86 -0.04
C THR A 54 7.29 -6.68 -0.40
N THR A 55 7.14 -6.16 -1.63
CA THR A 55 7.82 -4.94 -2.06
C THR A 55 6.88 -3.74 -1.96
N THR A 56 7.28 -2.73 -1.19
CA THR A 56 6.54 -1.47 -1.00
C THR A 56 7.32 -0.25 -1.49
N TYR A 57 6.58 0.75 -1.97
CA TYR A 57 7.10 2.04 -2.39
C TYR A 57 6.41 3.16 -1.60
N VAL A 58 7.21 4.03 -0.98
CA VAL A 58 6.75 5.31 -0.44
C VAL A 58 7.42 6.41 -1.26
N GLY A 59 6.65 7.09 -2.09
CA GLY A 59 7.13 8.16 -2.97
C GLY A 59 6.87 9.53 -2.38
N PHE A 60 7.77 10.46 -2.66
CA PHE A 60 7.64 11.86 -2.27
C PHE A 60 8.09 12.78 -3.40
N SER A 61 7.28 13.79 -3.69
CA SER A 61 7.61 14.83 -4.66
C SER A 61 7.04 16.17 -4.19
N PHE A 62 7.70 17.26 -4.59
CA PHE A 62 7.22 18.60 -4.30
C PHE A 62 7.51 19.55 -5.46
N SER A 63 6.76 20.64 -5.49
CA SER A 63 6.96 21.75 -6.42
C SER A 63 6.73 23.06 -5.68
N LYS A 64 7.41 24.11 -6.13
CA LYS A 64 7.21 25.48 -5.64
C LYS A 64 6.64 26.32 -6.77
N SER A 65 5.45 26.90 -6.55
CA SER A 65 4.83 27.86 -7.47
C SER A 65 4.63 29.17 -6.75
N ARG A 66 5.38 30.20 -7.17
CA ARG A 66 5.51 31.46 -6.40
C ARG A 66 5.92 31.15 -4.95
N ASP A 67 5.10 31.54 -3.99
CA ASP A 67 5.33 31.35 -2.56
C ASP A 67 4.57 30.16 -1.96
N VAL A 68 3.97 29.30 -2.81
CA VAL A 68 3.25 28.11 -2.38
C VAL A 68 4.07 26.86 -2.70
N ILE A 69 4.35 26.06 -1.68
CA ILE A 69 4.95 24.73 -1.82
C ILE A 69 3.83 23.68 -1.81
N ASN A 70 3.73 22.93 -2.90
CA ASN A 70 2.85 21.77 -3.01
C ASN A 70 3.69 20.50 -2.93
N TYR A 71 3.17 19.46 -2.30
CA TYR A 71 3.80 18.15 -2.27
C TYR A 71 2.77 17.05 -2.49
N LYS A 72 3.28 15.87 -2.88
CA LYS A 72 2.50 14.65 -3.06
C LYS A 72 3.27 13.49 -2.44
N ILE A 73 2.55 12.66 -1.68
CA ILE A 73 3.06 11.40 -1.15
C ILE A 73 2.32 10.25 -1.83
N GLU A 74 2.98 9.12 -2.03
CA GLU A 74 2.35 7.91 -2.56
C GLU A 74 2.79 6.70 -1.74
N CYS A 75 1.87 5.84 -1.31
CA CYS A 75 2.19 4.54 -0.71
C CYS A 75 1.59 3.41 -1.55
N LYS A 76 2.44 2.51 -2.06
CA LYS A 76 2.06 1.49 -3.04
C LYS A 76 2.73 0.15 -2.77
N PHE A 77 2.01 -0.93 -2.98
CA PHE A 77 2.52 -2.30 -3.10
C PHE A 77 2.88 -2.59 -4.57
N GLN A 78 4.01 -3.26 -4.84
CA GLN A 78 4.44 -3.61 -6.19
C GLN A 78 4.24 -5.10 -6.49
N LYS A 79 3.34 -5.41 -7.42
CA LYS A 79 2.91 -6.77 -7.76
C LYS A 79 4.02 -7.59 -8.40
N SER A 80 4.69 -7.04 -9.42
CA SER A 80 5.75 -7.71 -10.19
C SER A 80 7.04 -7.97 -9.43
N ARG A 81 7.17 -7.46 -8.19
CA ARG A 81 8.33 -7.67 -7.31
C ARG A 81 8.00 -8.37 -6.00
N SER A 82 6.75 -8.74 -5.80
CA SER A 82 6.30 -9.45 -4.62
C SER A 82 5.95 -10.88 -5.00
N TRP A 83 6.36 -11.85 -4.17
CA TRP A 83 6.18 -13.27 -4.42
C TRP A 83 5.75 -14.00 -3.15
N GLY A 84 5.09 -15.14 -3.31
CA GLY A 84 4.72 -16.02 -2.19
C GLY A 84 4.99 -17.48 -2.55
N ARG A 85 5.87 -18.14 -1.80
CA ARG A 85 6.18 -19.57 -1.93
C ARG A 85 5.25 -20.42 -1.07
N VAL A 86 4.96 -19.96 0.15
CA VAL A 86 4.00 -20.59 1.07
C VAL A 86 2.80 -19.67 1.22
N LYS A 87 1.66 -20.05 0.63
CA LYS A 87 0.47 -19.21 0.53
C LYS A 87 -0.59 -19.63 1.53
N THR A 88 -0.60 -18.97 2.69
CA THR A 88 -1.63 -19.13 3.73
C THR A 88 -2.15 -17.77 4.16
N ASP A 89 -3.36 -17.68 4.70
CA ASP A 89 -3.91 -16.40 5.17
C ASP A 89 -3.08 -15.78 6.30
N TYR A 90 -2.46 -16.63 7.13
CA TYR A 90 -1.60 -16.19 8.22
C TYR A 90 -0.31 -15.51 7.73
N ILE A 91 0.34 -16.10 6.71
CA ILE A 91 1.52 -15.48 6.07
C ILE A 91 1.08 -14.25 5.29
N LEU A 92 -0.07 -14.28 4.61
CA LEU A 92 -0.59 -13.11 3.90
C LEU A 92 -0.83 -11.92 4.86
N LYS A 93 -1.27 -12.19 6.09
CA LYS A 93 -1.39 -11.16 7.13
C LYS A 93 -0.03 -10.56 7.51
N HIS A 94 1.03 -11.36 7.54
CA HIS A 94 2.39 -10.87 7.76
C HIS A 94 2.84 -9.93 6.64
N GLU A 95 2.61 -10.35 5.40
CA GLU A 95 2.90 -9.57 4.21
C GLU A 95 2.10 -8.26 4.15
N GLN A 96 0.82 -8.29 4.53
CA GLN A 96 -0.01 -7.09 4.71
C GLN A 96 0.60 -6.15 5.77
N GLY A 97 1.16 -6.69 6.85
CA GLY A 97 1.85 -5.91 7.88
C GLY A 97 3.02 -5.07 7.31
N HIS A 98 3.81 -5.61 6.38
CA HIS A 98 4.84 -4.82 5.70
C HIS A 98 4.26 -3.67 4.88
N PHE A 99 3.11 -3.89 4.23
CA PHE A 99 2.43 -2.82 3.49
C PHE A 99 1.84 -1.75 4.42
N ASP A 100 1.29 -2.17 5.55
CA ASP A 100 0.75 -1.27 6.58
C ASP A 100 1.86 -0.46 7.26
N ILE A 101 3.04 -1.04 7.50
CA ILE A 101 4.23 -0.30 7.95
C ILE A 101 4.62 0.78 6.92
N ALA A 102 4.56 0.49 5.62
CA ALA A 102 4.83 1.50 4.61
C ALA A 102 3.83 2.67 4.66
N GLU A 103 2.55 2.39 4.88
CA GLU A 103 1.52 3.41 5.10
C GLU A 103 1.77 4.24 6.36
N ILE A 104 2.13 3.62 7.48
CA ILE A 104 2.50 4.33 8.71
C ILE A 104 3.56 5.40 8.41
N PHE A 105 4.58 5.06 7.62
CA PHE A 105 5.64 6.00 7.26
C PHE A 105 5.23 7.04 6.20
N ALA A 106 4.27 6.74 5.33
CA ALA A 106 3.65 7.75 4.47
C ALA A 106 2.85 8.78 5.29
N ARG A 107 2.09 8.33 6.30
CA ARG A 107 1.37 9.22 7.24
C ARG A 107 2.31 10.04 8.11
N LYS A 108 3.37 9.44 8.65
CA LYS A 108 4.43 10.16 9.39
C LYS A 108 5.08 11.23 8.52
N LEU A 109 5.36 10.93 7.26
CA LEU A 109 5.92 11.90 6.32
C LEU A 109 4.95 13.07 6.09
N ASN A 110 3.66 12.79 5.86
CA ASN A 110 2.65 13.84 5.71
C ASN A 110 2.61 14.74 6.96
N LYS A 111 2.63 14.15 8.16
CA LYS A 111 2.69 14.87 9.42
C LYS A 111 3.91 15.79 9.52
N GLU A 112 5.12 15.24 9.38
CA GLU A 112 6.36 16.01 9.55
C GLU A 112 6.50 17.12 8.50
N ILE A 113 6.08 16.89 7.25
CA ILE A 113 6.10 17.90 6.19
C ILE A 113 5.09 19.03 6.46
N LYS A 114 3.87 18.71 6.92
CA LYS A 114 2.87 19.73 7.31
C LYS A 114 3.38 20.60 8.44
N GLU A 115 3.94 19.99 9.48
CA GLU A 115 4.49 20.71 10.64
C GLU A 115 5.71 21.56 10.27
N TYR A 116 6.56 21.06 9.37
CA TYR A 116 7.70 21.81 8.86
C TYR A 116 7.26 23.03 8.05
N LEU A 117 6.33 22.86 7.11
CA LEU A 117 5.82 23.96 6.28
C LEU A 117 5.09 25.04 7.08
N ALA A 118 4.42 24.66 8.16
CA ALA A 118 3.79 25.63 9.07
C ALA A 118 4.81 26.54 9.78
N LYS A 119 6.05 26.08 9.95
CA LYS A 119 7.15 26.83 10.60
C LYS A 119 8.09 27.51 9.61
N SER A 120 8.26 26.93 8.42
CA SER A 120 9.20 27.36 7.40
C SER A 120 8.58 27.20 6.02
N ASN A 121 8.46 28.29 5.26
CA ASN A 121 7.99 28.23 3.87
C ASN A 121 9.14 27.88 2.89
N SER A 122 9.93 26.86 3.24
CA SER A 122 11.05 26.35 2.45
C SER A 122 10.85 24.87 2.14
N HIS A 123 11.50 24.37 1.09
CA HIS A 123 11.51 22.95 0.76
C HIS A 123 12.79 22.23 1.22
N GLU A 124 13.79 22.97 1.72
CA GLU A 124 15.13 22.44 2.01
C GLU A 124 15.11 21.34 3.08
N GLY A 125 14.20 21.43 4.06
CA GLY A 125 14.05 20.43 5.12
C GLY A 125 13.27 19.18 4.70
N MET A 126 12.60 19.18 3.55
CA MET A 126 11.72 18.08 3.16
C MET A 126 12.46 16.79 2.79
N ASN A 127 13.55 16.91 2.02
CA ASN A 127 14.37 15.76 1.63
C ASN A 127 15.10 15.10 2.82
N PRO A 128 15.66 15.87 3.79
CA PRO A 128 16.13 15.31 5.04
C PRO A 128 15.06 14.55 5.83
N ILE A 129 13.85 15.11 5.97
CA ILE A 129 12.71 14.46 6.64
C ILE A 129 12.37 13.13 5.95
N TYR A 130 12.21 13.15 4.63
CA TYR A 130 11.94 11.95 3.84
C TYR A 130 13.02 10.88 4.05
N SER A 131 14.30 11.25 3.92
CA SER A 131 15.41 10.31 4.04
C SER A 131 15.47 9.66 5.42
N LYS A 132 15.29 10.44 6.48
CA LYS A 132 15.21 9.96 7.87
C LYS A 132 14.08 8.93 8.01
N LEU A 133 12.87 9.28 7.57
CA LEU A 133 11.71 8.40 7.70
C LEU A 133 11.82 7.12 6.86
N MET A 134 12.49 7.14 5.71
CA MET A 134 12.73 5.93 4.93
C MET A 134 13.73 4.98 5.61
N LEU A 135 14.72 5.51 6.35
CA LEU A 135 15.59 4.70 7.18
C LEU A 135 14.82 4.08 8.35
N GLU A 136 14.02 4.87 9.07
CA GLU A 136 13.18 4.36 10.15
C GLU A 136 12.15 3.32 9.66
N LYS A 137 11.58 3.49 8.45
CA LYS A 137 10.72 2.48 7.81
C LYS A 137 11.45 1.16 7.64
N ARG A 138 12.65 1.21 7.06
CA ARG A 138 13.49 0.03 6.86
C ARG A 138 13.77 -0.64 8.20
N ASP A 139 14.13 0.13 9.22
CA ASP A 139 14.49 -0.41 10.52
C ASP A 139 13.29 -1.04 11.24
N MET A 140 12.08 -0.45 11.13
CA MET A 140 10.85 -1.03 11.67
C MET A 140 10.44 -2.32 10.94
N GLN A 141 10.59 -2.40 9.62
CA GLN A 141 10.34 -3.64 8.88
C GLN A 141 11.30 -4.75 9.31
N SER A 142 12.61 -4.45 9.41
CA SER A 142 13.60 -5.41 9.89
C SER A 142 13.32 -5.89 11.32
N LEU A 143 12.85 -4.99 12.19
CA LEU A 143 12.47 -5.36 13.55
C LEU A 143 11.23 -6.25 13.57
N TYR A 144 10.23 -5.96 12.74
CA TYR A 144 9.03 -6.78 12.61
C TYR A 144 9.36 -8.21 12.15
N ASP A 145 10.18 -8.33 11.10
CA ASP A 145 10.73 -9.61 10.63
C ASP A 145 11.46 -10.37 11.74
N SER A 146 12.39 -9.71 12.42
CA SER A 146 13.22 -10.31 13.46
C SER A 146 12.39 -10.81 14.64
N GLU A 147 11.49 -9.99 15.19
CA GLU A 147 10.72 -10.34 16.38
C GLU A 147 9.63 -11.37 16.09
N SER A 148 9.00 -11.30 14.92
CA SER A 148 8.05 -12.32 14.47
C SER A 148 8.73 -13.60 13.96
N ASN A 149 10.07 -13.61 13.87
CA ASN A 149 10.86 -14.66 13.24
C ASN A 149 10.29 -15.00 11.84
N HIS A 150 10.16 -13.99 10.99
CA HIS A 150 9.59 -14.09 9.64
C HIS A 150 8.26 -14.86 9.64
N SER A 151 7.30 -14.38 10.45
CA SER A 151 5.99 -15.00 10.72
C SER A 151 5.96 -16.28 11.57
N ILE A 152 7.10 -16.92 11.87
CA ILE A 152 7.11 -18.20 12.63
C ILE A 152 6.60 -18.03 14.06
N ASN A 153 6.92 -16.91 14.71
CA ASN A 153 6.47 -16.59 16.06
C ASN A 153 5.09 -15.93 16.05
N LYS A 154 4.05 -16.75 16.24
CA LYS A 154 2.64 -16.33 16.25
C LYS A 154 2.30 -15.30 17.30
N THR A 155 2.87 -15.43 18.50
CA THR A 155 2.63 -14.48 19.59
C THR A 155 3.18 -13.11 19.21
N LYS A 156 4.43 -13.04 18.73
CA LYS A 156 5.04 -11.78 18.32
C LYS A 156 4.35 -11.16 17.11
N GLN A 157 3.94 -11.96 16.12
CA GLN A 157 3.16 -11.43 15.01
C GLN A 157 1.82 -10.84 15.48
N ALA A 158 1.15 -11.45 16.46
CA ALA A 158 -0.08 -10.90 17.03
C ALA A 158 0.16 -9.54 17.71
N GLU A 159 1.18 -9.43 18.58
CA GLU A 159 1.59 -8.17 19.21
C GLU A 159 1.91 -7.08 18.17
N TRP A 160 2.59 -7.45 17.09
CA TRP A 160 2.88 -6.52 16.00
C TRP A 160 1.64 -6.10 15.21
N ASN A 161 0.66 -6.98 15.03
CA ASN A 161 -0.58 -6.60 14.36
C ASN A 161 -1.31 -5.51 15.15
N GLU A 162 -1.42 -5.67 16.47
CA GLU A 162 -2.02 -4.67 17.36
C GLU A 162 -1.24 -3.35 17.30
N LYS A 163 0.09 -3.41 17.43
CA LYS A 163 0.96 -2.23 17.32
C LYS A 163 0.82 -1.50 15.98
N ILE A 164 0.71 -2.22 14.87
CA ILE A 164 0.54 -1.62 13.54
C ILE A 164 -0.83 -0.95 13.43
N GLU A 165 -1.89 -1.59 13.94
CA GLU A 165 -3.24 -1.03 13.98
C GLU A 165 -3.29 0.26 14.82
N ASP A 166 -2.75 0.23 16.04
CA ASP A 166 -2.66 1.39 16.92
C ASP A 166 -1.93 2.57 16.24
N LEU A 167 -0.80 2.30 15.59
CA LEU A 167 -0.03 3.34 14.87
C LEU A 167 -0.77 3.90 13.66
N LEU A 168 -1.56 3.09 12.95
CA LEU A 168 -2.40 3.58 11.86
C LEU A 168 -3.48 4.51 12.41
N ASP A 169 -4.15 4.12 13.49
CA ASP A 169 -5.21 4.89 14.15
C ASP A 169 -4.68 6.21 14.73
N GLU A 170 -3.53 6.19 15.41
CA GLU A 170 -2.85 7.40 15.91
C GLU A 170 -2.55 8.41 14.79
N LEU A 171 -2.32 7.91 13.58
CA LEU A 171 -1.95 8.71 12.40
C LEU A 171 -3.12 8.96 11.44
N GLU A 172 -4.35 8.63 11.84
CA GLU A 172 -5.53 8.67 10.97
C GLU A 172 -5.79 10.06 10.37
N SER A 173 -5.52 11.13 11.11
CA SER A 173 -5.64 12.52 10.61
C SER A 173 -4.66 12.85 9.47
N TYR A 174 -3.66 12.01 9.24
CA TYR A 174 -2.61 12.20 8.25
C TYR A 174 -2.69 11.22 7.07
N LYS A 175 -3.77 10.42 6.95
CA LYS A 175 -3.99 9.50 5.82
C LYS A 175 -4.27 10.20 4.48
N ASN A 176 -4.71 11.46 4.53
CA ASN A 176 -5.00 12.26 3.34
C ASN A 176 -3.75 13.07 2.96
N TYR A 177 -3.04 12.59 1.94
CA TYR A 177 -1.80 13.16 1.41
C TYR A 177 -1.73 13.06 -0.12
#